data_AF-A0AAU6JY45-F1
#
_entry.id   AF-A0AAU6JY45-F1
#
_cell.length_a   1.000
_cell.length_b   1.000
_cell.length_c   1.000
_cell.angle_alpha   90.00
_cell.angle_beta   90.00
_cell.angle_gamma   90.00
#
_symmetry.space_group_name_H-M   'P 1'
#
loop_
_entity.id
_entity.type
_entity.pdbx_description
1 polymer ?
#
loop_
_entity_poly.entity_id
_entity_poly.type
_entity_poly.pdbx_seq_one_letter_code
_entity_poly.pdbx_strand_id
1 'polypeptide(L)'
;MKDQGIDDYDPEGDAPPSNLVGILRRAEHDIRDNSAVSGVSQDINSAYLQRFAIGDDVLRAKISVATDATLARALERLELNLFAESDDWTRRGLGYNNALFMAAELLLLGKSELAPLLLVEEPEAHLHPQLQTRIMDLLRDKAQGPQEGGRAPVQVILTTHAPTLPRLRPSSA
;
A
#
# COMPACT_ATOMS: atom_id res chain seq x y z
N MET A 1 1.63 -15.32 -5.04
CA MET A 1 1.03 -14.12 -5.68
C MET A 1 1.42 -14.19 -7.14
N LYS A 2 0.45 -14.09 -8.06
CA LYS A 2 0.69 -14.10 -9.51
C LYS A 2 1.68 -12.99 -9.87
N ASP A 3 2.37 -13.14 -11.00
CA ASP A 3 3.35 -12.18 -11.49
C ASP A 3 2.67 -10.86 -11.92
N GLN A 4 2.42 -9.99 -10.95
CA GLN A 4 1.80 -8.67 -11.14
C GLN A 4 2.74 -7.68 -11.82
N GLY A 5 4.01 -8.05 -12.05
CA GLY A 5 5.01 -7.22 -12.71
C GLY A 5 4.97 -7.30 -14.23
N ILE A 6 4.25 -8.27 -14.80
CA ILE A 6 4.07 -8.40 -16.25
C ILE A 6 3.00 -7.42 -16.73
N ASP A 7 3.36 -6.64 -17.74
CA ASP A 7 2.42 -5.81 -18.50
C ASP A 7 1.52 -6.70 -19.36
N ASP A 8 0.23 -6.75 -19.02
CA ASP A 8 -0.82 -7.47 -19.76
C ASP A 8 -1.82 -6.51 -20.42
N TYR A 9 -1.44 -5.24 -20.57
CA TYR A 9 -2.28 -4.26 -21.25
C TYR A 9 -2.26 -4.44 -22.77
N ASP A 10 -3.44 -4.65 -23.34
CA ASP A 10 -3.68 -4.68 -24.77
C ASP A 10 -4.50 -3.44 -25.18
N PRO A 11 -3.97 -2.52 -26.00
CA PRO A 11 -4.69 -1.34 -26.44
C PRO A 11 -5.80 -1.63 -27.47
N GLU A 12 -5.78 -2.79 -28.14
CA GLU A 12 -6.80 -3.18 -29.12
C GLU A 12 -7.83 -4.18 -28.54
N GLY A 13 -7.54 -4.73 -27.36
CA GLY A 13 -8.41 -5.65 -26.65
C GLY A 13 -9.44 -4.93 -25.78
N ASP A 14 -10.68 -5.45 -25.77
CA ASP A 14 -11.76 -4.93 -24.89
C ASP A 14 -11.64 -5.45 -23.44
N ALA A 15 -10.73 -6.40 -23.19
CA ALA A 15 -10.56 -6.99 -21.88
C ALA A 15 -9.74 -6.07 -20.95
N PRO A 16 -10.22 -5.79 -19.72
CA PRO A 16 -9.43 -5.06 -18.75
C PRO A 16 -8.18 -5.87 -18.33
N PRO A 17 -7.02 -5.23 -18.21
CA PRO A 17 -5.81 -5.88 -17.71
C PRO A 17 -6.03 -6.40 -16.29
N SER A 18 -5.41 -7.53 -15.98
CA SER A 18 -5.55 -8.24 -14.72
C SER A 18 -4.38 -8.00 -13.77
N ASN A 19 -3.22 -7.57 -14.29
CA ASN A 19 -2.05 -7.23 -13.49
C ASN A 19 -2.03 -5.74 -13.14
N LEU A 20 -1.48 -5.43 -11.96
CA LEU A 20 -1.29 -4.05 -11.48
C LEU A 20 -0.54 -3.17 -12.49
N VAL A 21 0.50 -3.71 -13.14
CA VAL A 21 1.25 -2.99 -14.18
C VAL A 21 0.37 -2.67 -15.39
N GLY A 22 -0.41 -3.65 -15.87
CA GLY A 22 -1.34 -3.44 -16.99
C GLY A 22 -2.45 -2.45 -16.65
N ILE A 23 -3.01 -2.50 -15.43
CA ILE A 23 -4.02 -1.53 -14.96
C ILE A 23 -3.45 -0.11 -14.97
N LEU A 24 -2.22 0.07 -14.48
CA LEU A 24 -1.55 1.37 -14.49
C LEU A 24 -1.30 1.86 -15.92
N ARG A 25 -0.87 0.96 -16.83
CA ARG A 25 -0.67 1.26 -18.26
C ARG A 25 -1.96 1.66 -18.97
N ARG A 26 -3.06 0.97 -18.70
CA ARG A 26 -4.38 1.36 -19.20
C ARG A 26 -4.77 2.74 -18.71
N ALA A 27 -4.63 3.01 -17.40
CA ALA A 27 -4.92 4.33 -16.85
C ALA A 27 -4.05 5.42 -17.49
N GLU A 28 -2.76 5.15 -17.76
CA GLU A 28 -1.88 6.07 -18.49
C GLU A 28 -2.37 6.36 -19.92
N HIS A 29 -2.85 5.33 -20.62
CA HIS A 29 -3.44 5.47 -21.95
C HIS A 29 -4.74 6.29 -21.91
N ASP A 30 -5.68 5.93 -21.02
CA ASP A 30 -6.97 6.61 -20.89
C ASP A 30 -6.80 8.09 -20.47
N ILE A 31 -5.82 8.40 -19.62
CA ILE A 31 -5.51 9.78 -19.22
C ILE A 31 -4.89 10.56 -20.37
N ARG A 32 -4.05 9.93 -21.21
CA ARG A 32 -3.45 10.57 -22.37
C ARG A 32 -4.50 10.92 -23.43
N ASP A 33 -5.44 10.01 -23.66
CA ASP A 33 -6.47 10.14 -24.69
C ASP A 33 -7.65 11.01 -24.21
N ASN A 34 -7.62 11.43 -22.95
CA ASN A 34 -8.58 12.37 -22.41
C ASN A 34 -8.52 13.72 -23.15
N SER A 35 -9.66 14.17 -23.66
CA SER A 35 -9.80 15.41 -24.43
C SER A 35 -9.30 16.66 -23.69
N ALA A 36 -9.43 16.74 -22.36
CA ALA A 36 -8.91 17.86 -21.59
C ALA A 36 -7.38 17.87 -21.54
N VAL A 37 -6.76 16.70 -21.37
CA VAL A 37 -5.30 16.55 -21.33
C VAL A 37 -4.69 16.81 -22.70
N SER A 38 -5.28 16.26 -23.76
CA SER A 38 -4.87 16.54 -25.14
C SER A 38 -5.04 18.01 -25.51
N GLY A 39 -6.15 18.64 -25.11
CA GLY A 39 -6.39 20.06 -25.34
C GLY A 39 -5.34 20.94 -24.66
N VAL A 40 -5.05 20.71 -23.38
CA VAL A 40 -4.01 21.44 -22.65
C VAL A 40 -2.63 21.21 -23.27
N SER A 41 -2.30 19.97 -23.67
CA SER A 41 -1.02 19.69 -24.34
C SER A 41 -0.91 20.43 -25.68
N GLN A 42 -1.99 20.49 -26.46
CA GLN A 42 -2.04 21.20 -27.72
C GLN A 42 -1.95 22.73 -27.54
N ASP A 43 -2.59 23.27 -26.52
CA ASP A 43 -2.52 24.69 -26.16
C ASP A 43 -1.11 25.08 -25.72
N ILE A 44 -0.45 24.27 -24.89
CA ILE A 44 0.95 24.50 -24.48
C ILE A 44 1.87 24.48 -25.71
N ASN A 45 1.69 23.50 -26.60
CA ASN A 45 2.50 23.35 -27.80
C ASN A 45 2.32 24.53 -28.78
N SER A 46 1.08 24.94 -29.04
CA SER A 46 0.76 25.98 -30.03
C SER A 46 0.90 27.41 -29.50
N ALA A 47 0.49 27.68 -28.26
CA ALA A 47 0.48 29.04 -27.71
C ALA A 47 1.86 29.44 -27.14
N TYR A 48 2.65 28.50 -26.63
CA TYR A 48 3.89 28.79 -25.92
C TYR A 48 5.12 28.20 -26.60
N LEU A 49 5.18 26.89 -26.81
CA LEU A 49 6.43 26.22 -27.23
C LEU A 49 6.86 26.56 -28.65
N GLN A 50 5.92 26.79 -29.57
CA GLN A 50 6.23 27.31 -30.91
C GLN A 50 6.87 28.70 -30.87
N ARG A 51 6.56 29.52 -29.86
CA ARG A 51 7.13 30.87 -29.70
C ARG A 51 8.48 30.86 -28.98
N PHE A 52 8.78 29.78 -28.26
CA PHE A 52 10.04 29.58 -27.56
C PHE A 52 11.05 28.76 -28.36
N ALA A 53 10.64 28.15 -29.48
CA ALA A 53 11.53 27.52 -30.44
C ALA A 53 12.50 28.57 -31.04
N ILE A 54 13.80 28.30 -30.98
CA ILE A 54 14.86 29.15 -31.55
C ILE A 54 15.53 28.38 -32.68
N GLY A 55 15.49 28.91 -33.91
CA GLY A 55 16.06 28.24 -35.09
C GLY A 55 15.22 27.04 -35.53
N ASP A 56 15.85 25.90 -35.79
CA ASP A 56 15.21 24.65 -36.22
C ASP A 56 14.75 23.75 -35.05
N ASP A 57 14.81 24.24 -33.80
CA ASP A 57 14.52 23.43 -32.62
C ASP A 57 13.01 23.28 -32.38
N VAL A 58 12.49 22.05 -32.44
CA VAL A 58 11.06 21.76 -32.31
C VAL A 58 10.76 21.29 -30.88
N LEU A 59 10.31 22.22 -30.05
CA LEU A 59 9.89 21.92 -28.68
C LEU A 59 8.48 21.33 -28.67
N ARG A 60 8.32 20.16 -28.04
CA ARG A 60 7.02 19.50 -27.82
C ARG A 60 6.86 19.09 -26.35
N ALA A 61 5.86 19.65 -25.69
CA ALA A 61 5.38 19.15 -24.41
C ALA A 61 4.49 17.94 -24.64
N LYS A 62 4.77 16.89 -23.88
CA LYS A 62 3.93 15.70 -23.75
C LYS A 62 3.51 15.59 -22.29
N ILE A 63 2.21 15.53 -22.04
CA ILE A 63 1.66 15.27 -20.70
C ILE A 63 1.51 13.75 -20.58
N SER A 64 2.20 13.15 -19.60
CA SER A 64 2.10 11.72 -19.29
C SER A 64 2.09 11.52 -17.79
N VAL A 65 1.26 10.59 -17.32
CA VAL A 65 1.27 10.14 -15.93
C VAL A 65 2.39 9.12 -15.79
N ALA A 66 3.55 9.55 -15.29
CA ALA A 66 4.76 8.73 -15.16
C ALA A 66 5.35 8.21 -16.48
N THR A 67 6.68 8.19 -16.56
CA THR A 67 7.40 7.75 -17.76
C THR A 67 7.48 6.22 -17.84
N ASP A 68 7.32 5.54 -16.69
CA ASP A 68 7.51 4.09 -16.53
C ASP A 68 6.48 3.50 -15.55
N ALA A 69 5.41 2.88 -16.07
CA ALA A 69 4.50 2.04 -15.29
C ALA A 69 5.25 0.79 -14.82
N THR A 70 5.79 0.83 -13.61
CA THR A 70 6.45 -0.31 -12.96
C THR A 70 5.64 -0.75 -11.75
N LEU A 71 5.77 -2.03 -11.37
CA LEU A 71 5.11 -2.55 -10.17
C LEU A 71 5.49 -1.74 -8.92
N ALA A 72 6.76 -1.32 -8.80
CA ALA A 72 7.22 -0.47 -7.71
C ALA A 72 6.44 0.84 -7.62
N ARG A 73 6.24 1.55 -8.74
CA ARG A 73 5.47 2.79 -8.78
C ARG A 73 3.98 2.59 -8.51
N ALA A 74 3.41 1.46 -8.95
CA ALA A 74 2.05 1.08 -8.61
C ALA A 74 1.90 0.90 -7.09
N LEU A 75 2.83 0.18 -6.45
CA LEU A 75 2.81 -0.07 -5.01
C LEU A 75 3.07 1.20 -4.18
N GLU A 76 3.96 2.10 -4.61
CA GLU A 76 4.23 3.38 -3.94
C GLU A 76 3.01 4.30 -3.84
N ARG A 77 2.05 4.15 -4.77
CA ARG A 77 0.83 4.96 -4.81
C ARG A 77 -0.33 4.35 -4.03
N LEU A 78 -0.20 3.10 -3.57
CA LEU A 78 -1.25 2.47 -2.78
C LEU A 78 -1.16 2.95 -1.33
N GLU A 79 -2.20 3.66 -0.91
CA GLU A 79 -2.39 4.05 0.48
C GLU A 79 -3.35 3.08 1.16
N LEU A 80 -2.95 2.60 2.33
CA LEU A 80 -3.80 1.79 3.19
C LEU A 80 -4.48 2.71 4.19
N ASN A 81 -5.77 2.98 3.96
CA ASN A 81 -6.57 3.89 4.78
C ASN A 81 -7.62 3.13 5.60
N LEU A 82 -7.88 3.60 6.83
CA LEU A 82 -8.94 3.07 7.69
C LEU A 82 -10.18 3.94 7.62
N PHE A 83 -11.30 3.35 7.23
CA PHE A 83 -12.62 3.99 7.25
C PHE A 83 -13.47 3.36 8.36
N ALA A 84 -14.12 4.18 9.19
CA ALA A 84 -15.16 3.71 10.10
C ALA A 84 -16.52 3.83 9.40
N GLU A 85 -17.48 2.96 9.73
CA GLU A 85 -18.83 2.97 9.11
C GLU A 85 -19.61 4.28 9.29
N SER A 86 -19.14 5.19 10.13
CA SER A 86 -19.63 6.56 10.26
C SER A 86 -18.57 7.54 9.75
N ASP A 87 -18.93 8.36 8.75
CA ASP A 87 -18.14 9.44 8.13
C ASP A 87 -17.65 10.55 9.09
N ASP A 88 -17.86 10.38 10.38
CA ASP A 88 -17.16 11.15 11.38
C ASP A 88 -15.69 10.78 11.31
N TRP A 89 -14.91 11.65 10.67
CA TRP A 89 -13.46 11.87 10.81
C TRP A 89 -13.13 12.08 12.30
N THR A 90 -13.44 11.10 13.13
CA THR A 90 -13.20 11.12 14.55
C THR A 90 -11.74 10.78 14.69
N ARG A 91 -10.88 11.80 14.82
CA ARG A 91 -9.69 11.84 15.68
C ARG A 91 -9.04 10.48 16.05
N ARG A 92 -8.83 9.59 15.08
CA ARG A 92 -8.32 8.21 15.28
C ARG A 92 -6.96 8.04 14.60
N GLY A 93 -6.24 9.14 14.37
CA GLY A 93 -5.21 9.21 13.34
C GLY A 93 -3.85 8.57 13.63
N LEU A 94 -3.59 8.05 14.84
CA LEU A 94 -2.26 7.47 15.17
C LEU A 94 -2.38 6.02 15.65
N GLY A 95 -3.18 5.77 16.69
CA GLY A 95 -3.33 4.40 17.21
C GLY A 95 -3.90 3.42 16.18
N TYR A 96 -4.96 3.82 15.46
CA TYR A 96 -5.56 2.93 14.45
C TYR A 96 -4.63 2.70 13.26
N ASN A 97 -3.85 3.70 12.85
CA ASN A 97 -2.84 3.53 11.81
C ASN A 97 -1.71 2.58 12.26
N ASN A 98 -1.27 2.67 13.52
CA ASN A 98 -0.33 1.71 14.10
C ASN A 98 -0.91 0.29 14.09
N ALA A 99 -2.19 0.14 14.46
CA ALA A 99 -2.89 -1.15 14.42
C ALA A 99 -2.94 -1.73 13.00
N LEU A 100 -3.24 -0.89 12.01
CA LEU A 100 -3.29 -1.26 10.60
C LEU A 100 -1.91 -1.69 10.08
N PHE A 101 -0.87 -0.93 10.43
CA PHE A 101 0.49 -1.24 10.06
C PHE A 101 0.94 -2.59 10.66
N MET A 102 0.69 -2.80 11.95
CA MET A 102 0.94 -4.09 12.60
C MET A 102 0.17 -5.24 11.95
N ALA A 103 -1.09 -5.03 11.55
CA ALA A 103 -1.88 -6.04 10.86
C ALA A 103 -1.29 -6.39 9.47
N ALA A 104 -0.79 -5.39 8.73
CA ALA A 104 -0.14 -5.59 7.45
C ALA A 104 1.18 -6.38 7.59
N GLU A 105 2.02 -6.02 8.57
CA GLU A 105 3.28 -6.73 8.85
C GLU A 105 3.02 -8.19 9.28
N LEU A 106 2.04 -8.43 10.16
CA LEU A 106 1.64 -9.78 10.55
C LEU A 106 1.13 -10.62 9.37
N LEU A 107 0.43 -10.01 8.41
CA LEU A 107 -0.02 -10.68 7.19
C LEU A 107 1.17 -11.07 6.29
N LEU A 108 2.19 -10.21 6.19
CA LEU A 108 3.40 -10.49 5.42
C LEU A 108 4.22 -11.61 6.09
N LEU A 109 4.40 -11.54 7.40
CA LEU A 109 5.10 -12.56 8.18
C LEU A 109 4.43 -13.94 8.10
N GLY A 110 3.09 -13.99 8.10
CA GLY A 110 2.35 -15.24 7.92
C GLY A 110 2.52 -15.89 6.52
N LYS A 111 3.08 -15.16 5.54
CA LYS A 111 3.42 -15.67 4.21
C LYS A 111 4.88 -16.10 4.07
N SER A 112 5.73 -15.81 5.05
CA SER A 112 7.14 -16.19 5.06
C SER A 112 7.30 -17.68 5.38
N GLU A 113 8.18 -18.36 4.63
CA GLU A 113 8.60 -19.74 4.89
C GLU A 113 9.78 -19.81 5.89
N LEU A 114 10.46 -18.68 6.10
CA LEU A 114 11.53 -18.53 7.09
C LEU A 114 10.93 -18.16 8.44
N ALA A 115 11.57 -18.61 9.54
CA ALA A 115 11.20 -18.33 10.93
C ALA A 115 10.83 -16.85 11.13
N PRO A 116 9.53 -16.51 11.14
CA PRO A 116 9.10 -15.12 11.05
C PRO A 116 9.32 -14.44 12.41
N LEU A 117 10.13 -13.38 12.44
CA LEU A 117 10.41 -12.58 13.63
C LEU A 117 9.77 -11.20 13.48
N LEU A 118 8.98 -10.80 14.49
CA LEU A 118 8.40 -9.47 14.63
C LEU A 118 9.01 -8.77 15.84
N LEU A 119 9.55 -7.58 15.62
CA LEU A 119 10.04 -6.67 16.66
C LEU A 119 9.12 -5.45 16.71
N VAL A 120 8.49 -5.17 17.86
CA VAL A 120 7.62 -4.00 18.02
C VAL A 120 7.98 -3.21 19.26
N GLU A 121 8.24 -1.92 19.08
CA GLU A 121 8.42 -1.01 20.21
C GLU A 121 7.12 -0.30 20.54
N GLU A 122 6.77 -0.29 21.82
CA GLU A 122 5.57 0.37 22.36
C GLU A 122 4.32 0.13 21.48
N PRO A 123 3.93 -1.14 21.22
CA PRO A 123 2.75 -1.47 20.41
C PRO A 123 1.47 -0.81 20.93
N GLU A 124 1.42 -0.37 22.19
CA GLU A 124 0.34 0.37 22.85
C GLU A 124 0.30 1.89 22.52
N ALA A 125 1.32 2.44 21.88
CA ALA A 125 1.48 3.87 21.69
C ALA A 125 0.31 4.47 20.90
N HIS A 126 -0.25 5.55 21.43
CA HIS A 126 -1.40 6.28 20.86
C HIS A 126 -2.68 5.44 20.64
N LEU A 127 -2.76 4.23 21.21
CA LEU A 127 -3.94 3.38 21.15
C LEU A 127 -4.89 3.62 22.31
N HIS A 128 -6.17 3.48 22.00
CA HIS A 128 -7.22 3.40 23.01
C HIS A 128 -7.04 2.11 23.86
N PRO A 129 -7.27 2.13 25.19
CA PRO A 129 -7.00 0.97 26.06
C PRO A 129 -7.64 -0.35 25.59
N GLN A 130 -8.84 -0.30 25.04
CA GLN A 130 -9.57 -1.46 24.51
C GLN A 130 -8.86 -2.06 23.28
N LEU A 131 -8.23 -1.22 22.45
CA LEU A 131 -7.47 -1.69 21.28
C LEU A 131 -6.13 -2.31 21.69
N GLN A 132 -5.51 -1.80 22.77
CA GLN A 132 -4.28 -2.38 23.29
C GLN A 132 -4.50 -3.87 23.62
N THR A 133 -5.56 -4.21 24.35
CA THR A 133 -5.88 -5.62 24.66
C THR A 133 -6.08 -6.45 23.40
N ARG A 134 -6.81 -5.93 22.40
CA ARG A 134 -7.08 -6.64 21.13
C ARG A 134 -5.81 -6.92 20.34
N ILE A 135 -4.89 -5.96 20.28
CA ILE A 135 -3.60 -6.12 19.60
C ILE A 135 -2.73 -7.14 20.33
N MET A 136 -2.74 -7.13 21.66
CA MET A 136 -2.01 -8.14 22.44
C MET A 136 -2.56 -9.55 22.25
N ASP A 137 -3.88 -9.71 22.23
CA ASP A 137 -4.52 -10.99 21.93
C ASP A 137 -4.13 -11.47 20.52
N LEU A 138 -4.16 -10.58 19.52
CA LEU A 138 -3.74 -10.88 18.16
C LEU A 138 -2.26 -11.32 18.07
N LEU A 139 -1.35 -10.57 18.70
CA LEU A 139 0.08 -10.88 18.71
C LEU A 139 0.34 -12.23 19.37
N ARG A 140 -0.37 -12.54 20.46
CA ARG A 140 -0.31 -13.84 21.12
C ARG A 140 -0.79 -14.96 20.20
N ASP A 141 -1.95 -14.80 19.57
CA ASP A 141 -2.52 -15.83 18.70
C ASP A 141 -1.56 -16.16 17.54
N LYS A 142 -0.89 -15.14 16.99
CA LYS A 142 0.13 -15.31 15.96
C LYS A 142 1.42 -15.99 16.45
N ALA A 143 1.74 -15.85 17.74
CA ALA A 143 2.90 -16.48 18.37
C ALA A 143 2.64 -17.91 18.88
N GLN A 144 1.39 -18.27 19.17
CA GLN A 144 1.03 -19.55 19.79
C GLN A 144 0.27 -20.51 18.87
N GLY A 145 -0.39 -19.99 17.82
CA GLY A 145 -1.19 -20.80 16.91
C GLY A 145 -0.37 -21.44 15.78
N PRO A 146 -0.68 -22.69 15.37
CA PRO A 146 -0.29 -23.17 14.05
C PRO A 146 -0.86 -22.22 13.00
N GLN A 147 0.00 -21.63 12.17
CA GLN A 147 -0.47 -20.78 11.08
C GLN A 147 -1.18 -21.66 10.05
N GLU A 148 -2.23 -21.12 9.42
CA GLU A 148 -2.92 -21.81 8.31
C GLU A 148 -1.88 -22.26 7.26
N GLY A 149 -1.91 -23.55 6.89
CA GLY A 149 -0.95 -24.14 5.96
C GLY A 149 0.28 -24.79 6.59
N GLY A 150 0.32 -24.99 7.92
CA GLY A 150 1.41 -25.74 8.59
C GLY A 150 2.71 -24.92 8.77
N ARG A 151 2.61 -23.60 8.68
CA ARG A 151 3.75 -22.68 8.84
C ARG A 151 4.11 -22.49 10.31
N ALA A 152 5.40 -22.21 10.55
CA ALA A 152 5.92 -21.93 11.87
C ALA A 152 5.23 -20.69 12.49
N PRO A 153 4.99 -20.69 13.81
CA PRO A 153 4.44 -19.53 14.50
C PRO A 153 5.40 -18.32 14.41
N VAL A 154 4.85 -17.11 14.49
CA VAL A 154 5.63 -15.87 14.45
C VAL A 154 6.27 -15.63 15.80
N GLN A 155 7.60 -15.50 15.86
CA GLN A 155 8.27 -15.05 17.07
C GLN A 155 8.04 -13.55 17.25
N VAL A 156 7.41 -13.15 18.34
CA VAL A 156 7.15 -11.73 18.64
C VAL A 156 8.01 -11.31 19.83
N ILE A 157 8.85 -10.30 19.62
CA ILE A 157 9.59 -9.60 20.67
C ILE A 157 9.06 -8.17 20.70
N LEU A 158 8.67 -7.70 21.89
CA LEU A 158 8.15 -6.35 22.04
C LEU A 158 8.71 -5.65 23.27
N THR A 159 8.79 -4.33 23.20
CA THR A 159 9.05 -3.46 24.35
C THR A 159 7.76 -2.72 24.70
N THR A 160 7.50 -2.51 25.99
CA THR A 160 6.23 -1.96 26.46
C THR A 160 6.42 -1.15 27.74
N HIS A 161 5.70 -0.04 27.84
CA HIS A 161 5.48 0.71 29.06
C HIS A 161 4.12 0.37 29.69
N ALA A 162 3.24 -0.32 28.97
CA ALA A 162 1.92 -0.72 29.47
C ALA A 162 2.03 -1.76 30.61
N PRO A 163 1.45 -1.49 31.79
CA PRO A 163 1.46 -2.41 32.94
C PRO A 163 0.52 -3.61 32.76
N THR A 164 -0.31 -3.62 31.71
CA THR A 164 -1.27 -4.68 31.39
C THR A 164 -0.63 -5.90 30.73
N LEU A 165 0.60 -5.76 30.21
CA LEU A 165 1.28 -6.74 29.38
C LEU A 165 1.94 -7.92 30.14
N PRO A 166 2.52 -7.76 31.35
CA PRO A 166 3.06 -8.87 32.14
C PRO A 166 2.02 -9.94 32.52
N ARG A 167 0.71 -9.65 32.38
CA ARG A 167 -0.37 -10.62 32.56
C ARG A 167 -0.54 -11.58 31.38
N LEU A 168 0.14 -11.34 30.25
CA LEU A 168 0.20 -12.30 29.16
C LEU A 168 1.15 -13.46 29.49
N ARG A 169 0.77 -14.32 30.45
CA ARG A 169 1.46 -15.61 30.63
C ARG A 169 1.24 -16.47 29.39
N PRO A 170 2.24 -17.22 28.92
CA PRO A 170 1.95 -18.36 28.05
C PRO A 170 0.98 -19.27 28.82
N SER A 171 -0.11 -19.69 28.16
CA SER A 171 -0.92 -20.78 28.69
C SER A 171 0.04 -21.93 28.95
N SER A 172 0.12 -22.39 30.19
CA SER A 172 0.87 -23.58 30.57
C SER A 172 0.48 -24.71 29.63
N ALA A 173 1.48 -25.25 28.91
CA ALA A 173 1.41 -26.60 28.35
C ALA A 173 1.25 -27.62 29.47
#